data_AF-A0A067SFZ9-F1
#
_entry.id   AF-A0A067SFZ9-F1
#
_cell.length_a   1.000
_cell.length_b   1.000
_cell.length_c   1.000
_cell.angle_alpha   90.00
_cell.angle_beta   90.00
_cell.angle_gamma   90.00
#
_symmetry.space_group_name_H-M   'P 1'
#
loop_
_entity.id
_entity.type
_entity.pdbx_description
1 polymer ?
#
loop_
_entity_poly.entity_id
_entity_poly.type
_entity_poly.pdbx_seq_one_letter_code
_entity_poly.pdbx_strand_id
1 'polypeptide(L)'
;MTSHDGRPEWANRVTAGERVRPPPIDKTREDLQHAMGQIESLQMDNKRGREEYRRLKQAYHELELEFTRFKDNNTSLQHELAAAHRQLDDSKALSETRGRELVGAQVFLTKADSLSISDIVEKVGVLNEEIFQTAASLGETLVHTARRASSRTMQDPYDRTYRAIGEPLMELLIDQRNHEVNEFVALVVGSVLLVNFCVSKLDSWCPDDMALDASLGTLYHEIRKSEEPTVAGRWRALTRSRTRTTTKNWTAEFVKKLDDVLMIAGWDWPPAISHRAAFEQKLVPIFKAVENLRIALGEKITSADIEVFVARTGSQFKPWMEDAYGDIQDPGGKWGSKEVVVGTTSMGLKKILTSRGYHDLETLEPVLAPKVILETTIREALQPSALTKGRNNSRQMRAHLDGK
;
A
#
# COMPACT_ATOMS: atom_id res chain seq x y z
N MET A 1 -86.46 15.39 27.55
CA MET A 1 -86.32 16.06 28.86
C MET A 1 -86.54 17.55 28.67
N THR A 2 -87.41 18.12 29.53
CA THR A 2 -87.68 19.55 29.82
C THR A 2 -88.17 20.42 28.64
N SER A 3 -89.46 20.69 28.45
CA SER A 3 -90.47 21.33 29.33
C SER A 3 -90.19 22.80 29.63
N HIS A 4 -91.13 23.66 29.21
CA HIS A 4 -91.53 25.00 29.67
C HIS A 4 -92.10 25.75 28.45
N ASP A 5 -93.17 26.53 28.48
CA ASP A 5 -94.22 26.96 29.43
C ASP A 5 -95.01 27.98 28.56
N GLY A 6 -96.31 28.26 28.63
CA GLY A 6 -97.38 27.90 29.54
C GLY A 6 -98.71 28.40 28.95
N ARG A 7 -99.82 27.85 29.47
CA ARG A 7 -101.16 28.46 29.51
C ARG A 7 -101.16 29.59 30.59
N PRO A 8 -102.24 30.37 30.93
CA PRO A 8 -103.68 30.09 30.73
C PRO A 8 -104.67 31.28 30.59
N GLU A 9 -105.91 30.88 30.30
CA GLU A 9 -107.23 31.30 30.86
C GLU A 9 -107.41 32.67 31.54
N TRP A 10 -108.47 33.37 31.11
CA TRP A 10 -109.50 33.90 32.02
C TRP A 10 -110.84 34.04 31.31
N ALA A 11 -111.89 34.11 32.12
CA ALA A 11 -113.24 33.61 31.90
C ALA A 11 -114.24 34.61 31.30
N ASN A 12 -115.27 34.03 30.67
CA ASN A 12 -116.69 34.44 30.62
C ASN A 12 -117.07 35.82 31.22
N ARG A 13 -117.73 36.67 30.42
CA ARG A 13 -119.07 37.22 30.72
C ARG A 13 -119.69 37.94 29.51
N VAL A 14 -121.01 37.87 29.50
CA VAL A 14 -121.97 38.19 28.46
C VAL A 14 -122.31 39.69 28.41
N THR A 15 -122.95 40.08 27.31
CA THR A 15 -123.88 41.22 27.06
C THR A 15 -123.42 42.56 26.50
N ALA A 16 -124.17 42.91 25.43
CA ALA A 16 -124.70 44.20 25.04
C ALA A 16 -123.73 45.23 24.45
N GLY A 17 -123.96 45.50 23.17
CA GLY A 17 -123.23 46.48 22.40
C GLY A 17 -123.48 47.90 22.88
N GLU A 18 -122.46 48.72 22.64
CA GLU A 18 -122.61 50.15 22.52
C GLU A 18 -121.66 50.62 21.42
N ARG A 19 -122.27 51.08 20.32
CA ARG A 19 -121.57 51.74 19.22
C ARG A 19 -121.10 53.09 19.71
N VAL A 20 -119.79 53.33 19.83
CA VAL A 20 -119.27 54.70 19.82
C VAL A 20 -117.90 54.76 19.12
N ARG A 21 -117.97 55.31 17.91
CA ARG A 21 -116.98 56.09 17.13
C ARG A 21 -115.71 55.39 16.62
N PRO A 22 -115.58 55.24 15.28
CA PRO A 22 -114.33 54.84 14.66
C PRO A 22 -113.27 55.95 14.83
N PRO A 23 -111.97 55.61 14.97
CA PRO A 23 -110.90 56.60 14.85
C PRO A 23 -110.92 57.19 13.43
N PRO A 24 -110.41 58.43 13.24
CA PRO A 24 -110.51 59.14 11.98
C PRO A 24 -109.84 58.33 10.85
N ILE A 25 -110.58 58.17 9.75
CA ILE A 25 -110.26 57.37 8.55
C ILE A 25 -108.89 57.77 7.94
N ASP A 26 -108.39 58.97 8.22
CA ASP A 26 -107.09 59.43 7.73
C ASP A 26 -105.89 58.73 8.39
N LYS A 27 -105.92 58.44 9.70
CA LYS A 27 -104.78 57.82 10.40
C LYS A 27 -104.55 56.36 9.97
N THR A 28 -105.63 55.62 9.76
CA THR A 28 -105.58 54.23 9.27
C THR A 28 -105.17 54.13 7.80
N ARG A 29 -105.43 55.18 7.01
CA ARG A 29 -104.99 55.28 5.61
C ARG A 29 -103.51 55.64 5.50
N GLU A 30 -103.02 56.53 6.35
CA GLU A 30 -101.59 56.85 6.48
C GLU A 30 -100.77 55.64 6.95
N ASP A 31 -101.26 54.92 7.98
CA ASP A 31 -100.61 53.70 8.47
C ASP A 31 -100.58 52.60 7.39
N LEU A 32 -101.65 52.47 6.59
CA LEU A 32 -101.69 51.53 5.47
C LEU A 32 -100.74 51.94 4.34
N GLN A 33 -100.66 53.22 3.98
CA GLN A 33 -99.70 53.71 2.98
C GLN A 33 -98.25 53.52 3.45
N HIS A 34 -97.99 53.76 4.73
CA HIS A 34 -96.67 53.53 5.33
C HIS A 34 -96.32 52.03 5.34
N ALA A 35 -97.28 51.15 5.70
CA ALA A 35 -97.10 49.71 5.64
C ALA A 35 -96.89 49.19 4.21
N MET A 36 -97.60 49.75 3.22
CA MET A 36 -97.42 49.42 1.79
C MET A 36 -96.02 49.84 1.31
N GLY A 37 -95.58 51.05 1.66
CA GLY A 37 -94.22 51.51 1.35
C GLY A 37 -93.14 50.65 2.02
N GLN A 38 -93.37 50.20 3.26
CA GLN A 38 -92.48 49.25 3.94
C GLN A 38 -92.45 47.88 3.27
N ILE A 39 -93.61 47.37 2.82
CA ILE A 39 -93.69 46.09 2.08
C ILE A 39 -92.94 46.20 0.75
N GLU A 40 -93.11 47.30 0.01
CA GLU A 40 -92.38 47.53 -1.25
C GLU A 40 -90.87 47.63 -1.02
N SER A 41 -90.44 48.36 0.02
CA SER A 41 -89.03 48.43 0.43
C SER A 41 -88.47 47.04 0.76
N LEU A 42 -89.19 46.28 1.61
CA LEU A 42 -88.79 44.92 1.99
C LEU A 42 -88.79 43.96 0.80
N GLN A 43 -89.68 44.13 -0.18
CA GLN A 43 -89.69 43.35 -1.41
C GLN A 43 -88.49 43.67 -2.30
N MET A 44 -88.10 44.95 -2.41
CA MET A 44 -86.89 45.36 -3.12
C MET A 44 -85.63 44.81 -2.43
N ASP A 45 -85.55 44.91 -1.11
CA ASP A 45 -84.43 44.36 -0.33
C ASP A 45 -84.36 42.83 -0.44
N ASN A 46 -85.50 42.13 -0.40
CA ASN A 46 -85.55 40.69 -0.65
C ASN A 46 -85.08 40.33 -2.06
N LYS A 47 -85.44 41.15 -3.07
CA LYS A 47 -84.99 40.93 -4.45
C LYS A 47 -83.48 41.16 -4.57
N ARG A 48 -82.95 42.19 -3.91
CA ARG A 48 -81.52 42.49 -3.85
C ARG A 48 -80.74 41.38 -3.16
N GLY A 49 -81.18 40.95 -1.97
CA GLY A 49 -80.57 39.86 -1.22
C GLY A 49 -80.59 38.52 -1.97
N ARG A 50 -81.66 38.21 -2.71
CA ARG A 50 -81.70 37.02 -3.58
C ARG A 50 -80.68 37.08 -4.72
N GLU A 51 -80.46 38.25 -5.30
CA GLU A 51 -79.50 38.43 -6.38
C GLU A 51 -78.06 38.37 -5.87
N GLU A 52 -77.78 38.98 -4.72
CA GLU A 52 -76.50 38.87 -4.02
C GLU A 52 -76.21 37.42 -3.61
N TYR A 53 -77.21 36.70 -3.09
CA TYR A 53 -77.09 35.28 -2.77
C TYR A 53 -76.78 34.44 -4.02
N ARG A 54 -77.40 34.73 -5.18
CA ARG A 54 -77.06 34.05 -6.44
C ARG A 54 -75.61 34.32 -6.86
N ARG A 55 -75.17 35.58 -6.81
CA ARG A 55 -73.80 35.95 -7.18
C ARG A 55 -72.79 35.29 -6.25
N LEU A 56 -73.04 35.30 -4.95
CA LEU A 56 -72.18 34.65 -3.96
C LEU A 56 -72.13 33.13 -4.18
N LYS A 57 -73.26 32.51 -4.50
CA LYS A 57 -73.34 31.08 -4.80
C LYS A 57 -72.56 30.70 -6.07
N GLN A 58 -72.60 31.55 -7.11
CA GLN A 58 -71.81 31.37 -8.33
C GLN A 58 -70.31 31.50 -8.04
N ALA A 59 -69.90 32.56 -7.34
CA ALA A 59 -68.50 32.76 -6.95
C ALA A 59 -67.97 31.63 -6.05
N TYR A 60 -68.79 31.12 -5.14
CA TYR A 60 -68.44 29.96 -4.32
C TYR A 60 -68.18 28.71 -5.17
N HIS A 61 -69.03 28.46 -6.17
CA HIS A 61 -68.87 27.32 -7.06
C HIS A 61 -67.61 27.45 -7.94
N GLU A 62 -67.31 28.65 -8.45
CA GLU A 62 -66.08 28.93 -9.19
C GLU A 62 -64.84 28.69 -8.32
N LEU A 63 -64.85 29.17 -7.07
CA LEU A 63 -63.75 28.97 -6.13
C LEU A 63 -63.55 27.49 -5.75
N GLU A 64 -64.64 26.73 -5.62
CA GLU A 64 -64.59 25.29 -5.35
C GLU A 64 -63.99 24.50 -6.52
N LEU A 65 -64.31 24.88 -7.75
CA LEU A 65 -63.70 24.33 -8.96
C LEU A 65 -62.20 24.65 -9.03
N GLU A 66 -61.80 25.90 -8.73
CA GLU A 66 -60.39 26.26 -8.67
C GLU A 66 -59.65 25.51 -7.58
N PHE A 67 -60.22 25.40 -6.38
CA PHE A 67 -59.62 24.66 -5.27
C PHE A 67 -59.39 23.20 -5.64
N THR A 68 -60.35 22.57 -6.32
CA THR A 68 -60.22 21.20 -6.80
C THR A 68 -59.09 21.07 -7.82
N ARG A 69 -59.01 22.00 -8.79
CA ARG A 69 -57.91 22.03 -9.77
C ARG A 69 -56.54 22.24 -9.12
N PHE A 70 -56.43 23.16 -8.17
CA PHE A 70 -55.18 23.38 -7.44
C PHE A 70 -54.77 22.15 -6.64
N LYS A 71 -55.73 21.46 -6.02
CA LYS A 71 -55.49 20.22 -5.29
C LYS A 71 -54.97 19.12 -6.21
N ASP A 72 -55.59 18.94 -7.37
CA ASP A 72 -55.17 17.94 -8.37
C ASP A 72 -53.79 18.26 -8.97
N ASN A 73 -53.49 19.55 -9.20
CA ASN A 73 -52.16 19.96 -9.63
C ASN A 73 -51.10 19.70 -8.56
N ASN A 74 -51.42 19.95 -7.28
CA ASN A 74 -50.49 19.74 -6.19
C ASN A 74 -50.21 18.24 -5.98
N THR A 75 -51.22 17.38 -6.08
CA THR A 75 -51.01 15.93 -6.03
C THR A 75 -50.17 15.45 -7.23
N SER A 76 -50.42 15.96 -8.44
CA SER A 76 -49.59 15.66 -9.61
C SER A 76 -48.14 16.07 -9.42
N LEU A 77 -47.88 17.29 -8.95
CA LEU A 77 -46.53 17.79 -8.67
C LEU A 77 -45.84 16.99 -7.56
N GLN A 78 -46.56 16.58 -6.52
CA GLN A 78 -46.02 15.70 -5.48
C GLN A 78 -45.60 14.34 -6.05
N HIS A 79 -46.37 13.77 -6.96
CA HIS A 79 -46.01 12.54 -7.66
C HIS A 79 -44.79 12.71 -8.56
N GLU A 80 -44.72 13.80 -9.33
CA GLU A 80 -43.55 14.11 -10.16
C GLU A 80 -42.29 14.33 -9.33
N LEU A 81 -42.39 15.05 -8.21
CA LEU A 81 -41.28 15.30 -7.30
C LEU A 81 -40.79 13.98 -6.67
N ALA A 82 -41.71 13.11 -6.25
CA ALA A 82 -41.35 11.78 -5.74
C ALA A 82 -40.69 10.90 -6.82
N ALA A 83 -41.15 10.97 -8.08
CA ALA A 83 -40.55 10.25 -9.18
C ALA A 83 -39.14 10.78 -9.52
N ALA A 84 -38.96 12.10 -9.56
CA ALA A 84 -37.67 12.74 -9.80
C ALA A 84 -36.65 12.43 -8.69
N HIS A 85 -37.07 12.42 -7.42
CA HIS A 85 -36.20 11.99 -6.33
C HIS A 85 -35.74 10.54 -6.48
N ARG A 86 -36.65 9.62 -6.81
CA ARG A 86 -36.27 8.21 -7.06
C ARG A 86 -35.28 8.09 -8.21
N GLN A 87 -35.51 8.77 -9.33
CA GLN A 87 -34.58 8.76 -10.46
C GLN A 87 -33.20 9.30 -10.09
N LEU A 88 -33.14 10.34 -9.25
CA LEU A 88 -31.88 10.89 -8.76
C LEU A 88 -31.13 9.88 -7.89
N ASP A 89 -31.82 9.21 -6.98
CA ASP A 89 -31.23 8.20 -6.09
C ASP A 89 -30.74 6.98 -6.87
N ASP A 90 -31.54 6.50 -7.83
CA ASP A 90 -31.15 5.40 -8.74
C ASP A 90 -29.91 5.77 -9.56
N SER A 91 -29.86 7.00 -10.09
CA SER A 91 -28.72 7.51 -10.85
C SER A 91 -27.45 7.61 -10.00
N LYS A 92 -27.57 8.07 -8.75
CA LYS A 92 -26.44 8.09 -7.80
C LYS A 92 -25.94 6.68 -7.50
N ALA A 93 -26.83 5.74 -7.17
CA ALA A 93 -26.45 4.36 -6.90
C ALA A 93 -25.76 3.68 -8.09
N LEU A 94 -26.25 3.95 -9.31
CA LEU A 94 -25.63 3.46 -10.53
C LEU A 94 -24.25 4.09 -10.77
N SER A 95 -24.11 5.39 -10.54
CA SER A 95 -22.84 6.11 -10.67
C SER A 95 -21.79 5.58 -9.67
N GLU A 96 -22.17 5.36 -8.41
CA GLU A 96 -21.29 4.76 -7.41
C GLU A 96 -20.86 3.34 -7.79
N THR A 97 -21.79 2.54 -8.31
CA THR A 97 -21.50 1.17 -8.76
C THR A 97 -20.52 1.17 -9.93
N ARG A 98 -20.80 1.97 -10.97
CA ARG A 98 -19.88 2.15 -12.11
C ARG A 98 -18.55 2.74 -11.69
N GLY A 99 -18.52 3.64 -10.71
CA GLY A 99 -17.29 4.19 -10.14
C GLY A 99 -16.42 3.11 -9.49
N ARG A 100 -17.02 2.21 -8.70
CA ARG A 100 -16.31 1.06 -8.12
C ARG A 100 -15.82 0.09 -9.19
N GLU A 101 -16.66 -0.21 -10.19
CA GLU A 101 -16.29 -1.07 -11.32
C GLU A 101 -15.15 -0.47 -12.15
N LEU A 102 -15.19 0.83 -12.43
CA LEU A 102 -14.13 1.55 -13.13
C LEU A 102 -12.82 1.54 -12.34
N VAL A 103 -12.85 1.78 -11.04
CA VAL A 103 -11.64 1.69 -10.20
C VAL A 103 -11.08 0.27 -10.23
N GLY A 104 -11.93 -0.76 -10.14
CA GLY A 104 -11.52 -2.15 -10.29
C GLY A 104 -10.92 -2.44 -11.67
N ALA A 105 -11.60 -2.02 -12.75
CA ALA A 105 -11.16 -2.21 -14.12
C ALA A 105 -9.88 -1.42 -14.45
N GLN A 106 -9.69 -0.22 -13.89
CA GLN A 106 -8.50 0.61 -14.09
C GLN A 106 -7.23 -0.14 -13.66
N VAL A 107 -7.27 -0.81 -12.50
CA VAL A 107 -6.18 -1.67 -12.01
C VAL A 107 -5.85 -2.78 -13.02
N PHE A 108 -6.84 -3.27 -13.76
CA PHE A 108 -6.69 -4.28 -14.80
C PHE A 108 -6.50 -3.72 -16.23
N LEU A 109 -6.61 -2.41 -16.45
CA LEU A 109 -6.47 -1.80 -17.79
C LEU A 109 -5.19 -0.99 -17.94
N THR A 110 -4.64 -0.42 -16.86
CA THR A 110 -3.34 0.27 -16.92
C THR A 110 -2.22 -0.75 -17.09
N LYS A 111 -1.66 -0.84 -18.31
CA LYS A 111 -0.50 -1.68 -18.65
C LYS A 111 0.85 -1.00 -18.39
N ALA A 112 0.86 0.26 -17.99
CA ALA A 112 2.09 1.03 -17.82
C ALA A 112 2.70 0.74 -16.44
N ASP A 113 3.94 0.27 -16.44
CA ASP A 113 4.75 0.23 -15.23
C ASP A 113 4.94 1.66 -14.69
N SER A 114 4.96 1.78 -13.38
CA SER A 114 5.19 3.06 -12.70
C SER A 114 6.66 3.39 -12.49
N LEU A 115 7.55 2.42 -12.75
CA LEU A 115 9.00 2.55 -12.73
C LEU A 115 9.58 1.86 -13.96
N SER A 116 10.69 2.40 -14.47
CA SER A 116 11.48 1.75 -15.50
C SER A 116 12.44 0.72 -14.90
N ILE A 117 12.96 -0.18 -15.74
CA ILE A 117 14.01 -1.13 -15.33
C ILE A 117 15.27 -0.39 -14.87
N SER A 118 15.62 0.74 -15.52
CA SER A 118 16.76 1.56 -15.13
C SER A 118 16.62 2.11 -13.71
N ASP A 119 15.40 2.52 -13.30
CA ASP A 119 15.15 3.00 -11.93
C ASP A 119 15.38 1.90 -10.89
N ILE A 120 15.11 0.64 -11.25
CA ILE A 120 15.39 -0.51 -10.36
C ILE A 120 16.89 -0.80 -10.31
N VAL A 121 17.58 -0.76 -11.45
CA VAL A 121 19.04 -0.92 -11.50
C VAL A 121 19.73 0.12 -10.62
N GLU A 122 19.29 1.39 -10.67
CA GLU A 122 19.81 2.45 -9.80
C GLU A 122 19.56 2.14 -8.31
N LYS A 123 18.36 1.68 -7.95
CA LYS A 123 18.03 1.30 -6.57
C LYS A 123 18.89 0.15 -6.05
N VAL A 124 19.16 -0.85 -6.89
CA VAL A 124 20.07 -1.95 -6.55
C VAL A 124 21.50 -1.44 -6.42
N GLY A 125 21.93 -0.53 -7.28
CA GLY A 125 23.24 0.13 -7.18
C GLY A 125 23.43 0.84 -5.84
N VAL A 126 22.45 1.66 -5.43
CA VAL A 126 22.47 2.33 -4.12
C VAL A 126 22.54 1.33 -2.97
N LEU A 127 21.73 0.27 -3.00
CA LEU A 127 21.76 -0.76 -1.97
C LEU A 127 23.11 -1.48 -1.90
N ASN A 128 23.71 -1.81 -3.04
CA ASN A 128 25.02 -2.45 -3.11
C ASN A 128 26.13 -1.57 -2.53
N GLU A 129 26.09 -0.26 -2.81
CA GLU A 129 27.05 0.70 -2.26
C GLU A 129 26.95 0.80 -0.73
N GLU A 130 25.72 0.90 -0.19
CA GLU A 130 25.49 0.94 1.27
C GLU A 130 25.97 -0.34 1.95
N ILE A 131 25.75 -1.50 1.32
CA ILE A 131 26.27 -2.80 1.80
C ILE A 131 27.80 -2.78 1.84
N PHE A 132 28.44 -2.35 0.75
CA PHE A 132 29.91 -2.30 0.66
C PHE A 132 30.50 -1.38 1.73
N GLN A 133 30.00 -0.15 1.86
CA GLN A 133 30.48 0.82 2.86
C GLN A 133 30.27 0.33 4.29
N THR A 134 29.12 -0.29 4.58
CA THR A 134 28.84 -0.85 5.90
C THR A 134 29.79 -2.00 6.22
N ALA A 135 30.01 -2.91 5.28
CA ALA A 135 30.94 -4.02 5.44
C ALA A 135 32.41 -3.57 5.55
N ALA A 136 32.84 -2.55 4.79
CA ALA A 136 34.17 -1.95 4.93
C ALA A 136 34.40 -1.43 6.35
N SER A 137 33.41 -0.70 6.88
CA SER A 137 33.53 -0.16 8.23
C SER A 137 33.50 -1.21 9.34
N LEU A 138 32.93 -2.39 9.08
CA LEU A 138 33.04 -3.53 9.98
C LEU A 138 34.51 -3.98 10.07
N GLY A 139 35.20 -4.13 8.93
CA GLY A 139 36.60 -4.52 8.88
C GLY A 139 37.52 -3.56 9.63
N GLU A 140 37.29 -2.25 9.53
CA GLU A 140 38.08 -1.21 10.23
C GLU A 140 37.86 -1.18 11.76
N THR A 141 36.72 -1.69 12.24
CA THR A 141 36.30 -1.52 13.64
C THR A 141 36.58 -2.74 14.51
N LEU A 142 36.52 -3.94 13.94
CA LEU A 142 36.64 -5.19 14.69
C LEU A 142 38.05 -5.40 15.25
N VAL A 143 38.12 -6.08 16.38
CA VAL A 143 39.39 -6.49 17.01
C VAL A 143 39.40 -7.99 17.27
N HIS A 144 40.59 -8.58 17.31
CA HIS A 144 40.73 -10.00 17.64
C HIS A 144 40.46 -10.24 19.14
N THR A 145 39.78 -11.34 19.47
CA THR A 145 39.49 -11.76 20.84
C THR A 145 40.05 -13.15 21.15
N ALA A 146 40.83 -13.25 22.21
CA ALA A 146 41.39 -14.52 22.69
C ALA A 146 40.36 -15.43 23.38
N ARG A 147 39.08 -15.04 23.43
CA ARG A 147 38.04 -15.75 24.18
C ARG A 147 37.69 -17.07 23.50
N ARG A 148 38.10 -18.18 24.11
CA ARG A 148 37.72 -19.53 23.67
C ARG A 148 36.29 -19.86 24.11
N ALA A 149 35.34 -19.90 23.17
CA ALA A 149 34.04 -20.52 23.41
C ALA A 149 34.19 -22.05 23.49
N SER A 150 33.41 -22.69 24.37
CA SER A 150 33.42 -24.15 24.49
C SER A 150 32.80 -24.81 23.25
N SER A 151 33.26 -26.01 22.86
CA SER A 151 32.77 -26.73 21.67
C SER A 151 31.26 -26.93 21.65
N ARG A 152 30.63 -27.19 22.82
CA ARG A 152 29.18 -27.38 22.95
C ARG A 152 28.37 -26.08 22.78
N THR A 153 28.99 -24.92 23.02
CA THR A 153 28.38 -23.59 22.81
C THR A 153 28.45 -23.14 21.35
N MET A 154 29.31 -23.77 20.54
CA MET A 154 29.59 -23.32 19.16
C MET A 154 28.74 -24.01 18.09
N GLN A 155 28.00 -25.09 18.40
CA GLN A 155 27.28 -25.85 17.37
C GLN A 155 26.15 -25.05 16.71
N ASP A 156 25.28 -24.38 17.48
CA ASP A 156 24.20 -23.60 16.87
C ASP A 156 24.72 -22.35 16.09
N PRO A 157 25.69 -21.56 16.61
CA PRO A 157 26.34 -20.50 15.83
C PRO A 157 27.02 -21.00 14.56
N TYR A 158 27.66 -22.18 14.61
CA TYR A 158 28.28 -22.82 13.45
C TYR A 158 27.26 -23.09 12.35
N ASP A 159 26.16 -23.78 12.67
CA ASP A 159 25.13 -24.14 11.70
C ASP A 159 24.45 -22.90 11.09
N ARG A 160 24.18 -21.87 11.91
CA ARG A 160 23.59 -20.61 11.43
C ARG A 160 24.54 -19.84 10.54
N THR A 161 25.82 -19.80 10.89
CA THR A 161 26.86 -19.13 10.09
C THR A 161 27.07 -19.84 8.77
N TYR A 162 27.22 -21.17 8.79
CA TYR A 162 27.36 -21.99 7.58
C TYR A 162 26.20 -21.76 6.60
N ARG A 163 24.96 -21.71 7.08
CA ARG A 163 23.79 -21.41 6.23
C ARG A 163 23.79 -19.98 5.69
N ALA A 164 24.38 -19.03 6.42
CA ALA A 164 24.36 -17.61 6.09
C ALA A 164 25.45 -17.20 5.08
N ILE A 165 26.64 -17.80 5.14
CA ILE A 165 27.78 -17.39 4.30
C ILE A 165 28.36 -18.54 3.44
N GLY A 166 27.98 -19.78 3.71
CA GLY A 166 28.43 -20.97 2.98
C GLY A 166 29.78 -21.52 3.45
N GLU A 167 30.13 -22.70 2.93
CA GLU A 167 31.30 -23.49 3.33
C GLU A 167 32.65 -22.78 3.14
N PRO A 168 32.99 -22.19 1.98
CA PRO A 168 34.32 -21.64 1.76
C PRO A 168 34.64 -20.46 2.70
N LEU A 169 33.65 -19.60 3.00
CA LEU A 169 33.84 -18.53 3.99
C LEU A 169 33.88 -19.06 5.42
N MET A 170 33.14 -20.13 5.71
CA MET A 170 33.18 -20.76 7.02
C MET A 170 34.57 -21.32 7.33
N GLU A 171 35.16 -22.06 6.39
CA GLU A 171 36.53 -22.57 6.51
C GLU A 171 37.54 -21.43 6.67
N LEU A 172 37.41 -20.38 5.87
CA LEU A 172 38.24 -19.19 5.98
C LEU A 172 38.17 -18.54 7.38
N LEU A 173 36.98 -18.39 7.96
CA LEU A 173 36.83 -17.82 9.30
C LEU A 173 37.48 -18.69 10.38
N ILE A 174 37.39 -20.02 10.24
CA ILE A 174 38.02 -20.97 11.17
C ILE A 174 39.54 -20.84 11.09
N ASP A 175 40.09 -20.74 9.88
CA ASP A 175 41.53 -20.59 9.65
C ASP A 175 42.04 -19.25 10.20
N GLN A 176 41.29 -18.16 10.01
CA GLN A 176 41.65 -16.83 10.50
C GLN A 176 41.41 -16.62 12.00
N ARG A 177 40.80 -17.57 12.70
CA ARG A 177 40.30 -17.41 14.07
C ARG A 177 41.34 -16.96 15.10
N ASN A 178 42.59 -17.40 14.95
CA ASN A 178 43.67 -17.11 15.89
C ASN A 178 44.63 -16.01 15.41
N HIS A 179 44.23 -15.27 14.36
CA HIS A 179 45.00 -14.19 13.77
C HIS A 179 44.36 -12.83 14.09
N GLU A 180 45.15 -11.77 14.02
CA GLU A 180 44.60 -10.40 14.01
C GLU A 180 43.55 -10.26 12.90
N VAL A 181 42.57 -9.38 13.11
CA VAL A 181 41.49 -9.16 12.15
C VAL A 181 42.09 -8.76 10.80
N ASN A 182 41.83 -9.57 9.78
CA ASN A 182 42.12 -9.20 8.41
C ASN A 182 40.96 -8.37 7.87
N GLU A 183 41.18 -7.07 7.67
CA GLU A 183 40.17 -6.11 7.20
C GLU A 183 39.48 -6.56 5.91
N PHE A 184 40.24 -7.17 4.98
CA PHE A 184 39.70 -7.68 3.72
C PHE A 184 38.78 -8.89 3.94
N VAL A 185 39.16 -9.83 4.82
CA VAL A 185 38.29 -10.97 5.16
C VAL A 185 37.00 -10.50 5.84
N ALA A 186 37.11 -9.55 6.77
CA ALA A 186 35.95 -8.96 7.44
C ALA A 186 35.02 -8.22 6.45
N LEU A 187 35.58 -7.46 5.50
CA LEU A 187 34.83 -6.83 4.42
C LEU A 187 34.08 -7.86 3.57
N VAL A 188 34.75 -8.92 3.11
CA VAL A 188 34.15 -9.95 2.26
C VAL A 188 33.02 -10.68 3.00
N VAL A 189 33.28 -11.16 4.21
CA VAL A 189 32.29 -11.89 5.02
C VAL A 189 31.11 -10.99 5.39
N GLY A 190 31.37 -9.74 5.77
CA GLY A 190 30.33 -8.75 6.07
C GLY A 190 29.45 -8.46 4.86
N SER A 191 30.05 -8.31 3.68
CA SER A 191 29.32 -8.06 2.42
C SER A 191 28.42 -9.24 2.06
N VAL A 192 28.97 -10.46 2.08
CA VAL A 192 28.21 -11.68 1.74
C VAL A 192 27.06 -11.90 2.74
N LEU A 193 27.30 -11.69 4.04
CA LEU A 193 26.28 -11.79 5.07
C LEU A 193 25.15 -10.78 4.85
N LEU A 194 25.48 -9.52 4.57
CA LEU A 194 24.51 -8.45 4.28
C LEU A 194 23.71 -8.73 3.01
N VAL A 195 24.37 -9.12 1.91
CA VAL A 195 23.71 -9.48 0.65
C VAL A 195 22.70 -10.61 0.90
N ASN A 196 23.12 -11.71 1.54
CA ASN A 196 22.25 -12.85 1.79
C ASN A 196 21.09 -12.48 2.72
N PHE A 197 21.32 -11.64 3.72
CA PHE A 197 20.25 -11.11 4.57
C PHE A 197 19.25 -10.29 3.75
N CYS A 198 19.73 -9.32 2.96
CA CYS A 198 18.88 -8.45 2.14
C CYS A 198 18.05 -9.26 1.12
N VAL A 199 18.68 -10.21 0.42
CA VAL A 199 17.99 -11.08 -0.54
C VAL A 199 16.90 -11.91 0.14
N SER A 200 17.16 -12.46 1.33
CA SER A 200 16.13 -13.19 2.08
C SER A 200 14.90 -12.33 2.40
N LYS A 201 15.09 -11.02 2.61
CA LYS A 201 14.00 -10.05 2.83
C LYS A 201 13.36 -9.56 1.54
N LEU A 202 14.07 -9.58 0.41
CA LEU A 202 13.52 -9.19 -0.90
C LEU A 202 12.66 -10.30 -1.52
N ASP A 203 13.09 -11.56 -1.38
CA ASP A 203 12.43 -12.72 -2.00
C ASP A 203 11.19 -13.17 -1.23
N SER A 204 11.19 -12.98 0.09
CA SER A 204 10.08 -13.39 0.96
C SER A 204 8.79 -12.60 0.67
N TRP A 205 7.65 -13.28 0.59
CA TRP A 205 6.30 -12.69 0.58
C TRP A 205 5.85 -12.23 1.96
N CYS A 206 6.21 -12.96 3.01
CA CYS A 206 5.88 -12.66 4.40
C CYS A 206 7.01 -13.09 5.36
N PRO A 207 8.02 -12.23 5.60
CA PRO A 207 9.19 -12.58 6.43
C PRO A 207 8.86 -12.94 7.88
N ASP A 208 7.70 -12.49 8.38
CA ASP A 208 7.25 -12.72 9.74
C ASP A 208 6.45 -14.05 9.88
N ASP A 209 5.99 -14.65 8.78
CA ASP A 209 5.22 -15.90 8.76
C ASP A 209 5.72 -16.84 7.65
N MET A 210 6.59 -17.78 8.04
CA MET A 210 7.22 -18.74 7.14
C MET A 210 6.22 -19.66 6.43
N ALA A 211 5.11 -20.02 7.08
CA ALA A 211 4.12 -20.92 6.48
C ALA A 211 3.32 -20.19 5.40
N LEU A 212 2.92 -18.94 5.69
CA LEU A 212 2.27 -18.07 4.72
C LEU A 212 3.22 -17.71 3.57
N ASP A 213 4.48 -17.42 3.87
CA ASP A 213 5.52 -17.13 2.90
C ASP A 213 5.67 -18.23 1.84
N ALA A 214 5.85 -19.47 2.31
CA ALA A 214 5.98 -20.64 1.44
C ALA A 214 4.70 -20.90 0.62
N SER A 215 3.54 -20.70 1.24
CA SER A 215 2.23 -20.88 0.58
C SER A 215 2.03 -19.86 -0.54
N LEU A 216 2.34 -18.58 -0.28
CA LEU A 216 2.24 -17.50 -1.27
C LEU A 216 3.25 -17.67 -2.41
N GLY A 217 4.48 -18.09 -2.09
CA GLY A 217 5.50 -18.40 -3.09
C GLY A 217 5.07 -19.51 -4.04
N THR A 218 4.51 -20.61 -3.49
CA THR A 218 4.00 -21.73 -4.28
C THR A 218 2.82 -21.30 -5.15
N LEU A 219 1.84 -20.60 -4.58
CA LEU A 219 0.68 -20.12 -5.32
C LEU A 219 1.08 -19.19 -6.46
N TYR A 220 1.99 -18.27 -6.20
CA TYR A 220 2.44 -17.33 -7.22
C TYR A 220 3.23 -18.01 -8.34
N HIS A 221 4.04 -19.02 -8.02
CA HIS A 221 4.73 -19.82 -9.03
C HIS A 221 3.75 -20.45 -10.03
N GLU A 222 2.66 -21.03 -9.53
CA GLU A 222 1.61 -21.62 -10.37
C GLU A 222 0.86 -20.55 -11.20
N ILE A 223 0.56 -19.39 -10.62
CA ILE A 223 -0.03 -18.25 -11.33
C ILE A 223 0.89 -17.77 -12.45
N ARG A 224 2.18 -17.59 -12.16
CA ARG A 224 3.19 -17.13 -13.13
C ARG A 224 3.33 -18.08 -14.32
N LYS A 225 3.16 -19.39 -14.11
CA LYS A 225 3.19 -20.40 -15.18
C LYS A 225 1.92 -20.45 -16.01
N SER A 226 0.77 -20.38 -15.37
CA SER A 226 -0.54 -20.59 -16.03
C SER A 226 -1.11 -19.33 -16.67
N GLU A 227 -0.83 -18.15 -16.10
CA GLU A 227 -1.43 -16.89 -16.51
C GLU A 227 -0.57 -16.09 -17.51
N GLU A 228 -1.16 -15.03 -18.06
CA GLU A 228 -0.43 -14.05 -18.87
C GLU A 228 0.46 -13.16 -17.96
N PRO A 229 1.67 -12.75 -18.39
CA PRO A 229 2.62 -12.05 -17.52
C PRO A 229 2.06 -10.79 -16.83
N THR A 230 1.20 -10.02 -17.49
CA THR A 230 0.60 -8.83 -16.87
C THR A 230 -0.44 -9.19 -15.81
N VAL A 231 -1.12 -10.32 -15.95
CA VAL A 231 -2.03 -10.86 -14.92
C VAL A 231 -1.23 -11.31 -13.70
N ALA A 232 -0.17 -12.10 -13.91
CA ALA A 232 0.71 -12.55 -12.83
C ALA A 232 1.38 -11.38 -12.11
N GLY A 233 1.92 -10.41 -12.85
CA GLY A 233 2.56 -9.21 -12.29
C GLY A 233 1.61 -8.37 -11.44
N ARG A 234 0.34 -8.23 -11.83
CA ARG A 234 -0.69 -7.54 -11.03
C ARG A 234 -1.10 -8.30 -9.79
N TRP A 235 -1.22 -9.62 -9.88
CA TRP A 235 -1.45 -10.45 -8.71
C TRP A 235 -0.32 -10.25 -7.69
N ARG A 236 0.94 -10.32 -8.16
CA ARG A 236 2.11 -10.06 -7.32
C ARG A 236 2.06 -8.68 -6.68
N ALA A 237 1.75 -7.64 -7.45
CA ALA A 237 1.64 -6.28 -6.94
C ALA A 237 0.57 -6.12 -5.86
N LEU A 238 -0.62 -6.67 -6.10
CA LEU A 238 -1.71 -6.61 -5.15
C LEU A 238 -1.35 -7.37 -3.86
N THR A 239 -0.85 -8.60 -3.97
CA THR A 239 -0.47 -9.43 -2.83
C THR A 239 0.65 -8.78 -2.01
N ARG A 240 1.73 -8.32 -2.66
CA ARG A 240 2.85 -7.66 -1.95
C ARG A 240 2.44 -6.36 -1.26
N SER A 241 1.48 -5.61 -1.82
CA SER A 241 0.94 -4.42 -1.15
C SER A 241 0.21 -4.72 0.16
N ARG A 242 -0.28 -5.96 0.33
CA ARG A 242 -1.00 -6.42 1.53
C ARG A 242 -0.11 -7.15 2.53
N THR A 243 1.03 -7.69 2.08
CA THR A 243 1.98 -8.41 2.94
C THR A 243 3.23 -7.57 3.28
N ARG A 244 3.10 -6.24 3.25
CA ARG A 244 4.19 -5.33 3.63
C ARG A 244 4.63 -5.59 5.08
N THR A 245 5.92 -5.75 5.25
CA THR A 245 6.55 -6.14 6.51
C THR A 245 7.13 -4.92 7.21
N THR A 246 7.13 -4.91 8.53
CA THR A 246 7.83 -3.86 9.29
C THR A 246 9.31 -4.21 9.41
N THR A 247 10.20 -3.23 9.27
CA THR A 247 11.65 -3.44 9.44
C THR A 247 12.10 -3.49 10.91
N LYS A 248 11.17 -3.41 11.87
CA LYS A 248 11.46 -3.20 13.31
C LYS A 248 12.42 -4.22 13.92
N ASN A 249 12.40 -5.47 13.46
CA ASN A 249 13.21 -6.55 14.02
C ASN A 249 14.46 -6.88 13.17
N TRP A 250 14.64 -6.25 12.01
CA TRP A 250 15.70 -6.64 11.07
C TRP A 250 17.10 -6.36 11.62
N THR A 251 17.27 -5.26 12.35
CA THR A 251 18.55 -4.94 13.03
C THR A 251 18.91 -6.04 14.03
N ALA A 252 18.00 -6.40 14.94
CA ALA A 252 18.27 -7.43 15.93
C ALA A 252 18.54 -8.80 15.29
N GLU A 253 17.79 -9.16 14.25
CA GLU A 253 17.99 -10.41 13.52
C GLU A 253 19.34 -10.46 12.81
N PHE A 254 19.72 -9.38 12.11
CA PHE A 254 21.00 -9.29 11.42
C PHE A 254 22.16 -9.31 12.42
N VAL A 255 22.08 -8.51 13.47
CA VAL A 255 23.13 -8.42 14.50
C VAL A 255 23.33 -9.77 15.19
N LYS A 256 22.27 -10.55 15.42
CA LYS A 256 22.40 -11.92 15.94
C LYS A 256 23.20 -12.82 15.01
N LYS A 257 22.97 -12.74 13.68
CA LYS A 257 23.74 -13.51 12.69
C LYS A 257 25.20 -13.03 12.62
N LEU A 258 25.42 -11.73 12.77
CA LEU A 258 26.76 -11.15 12.83
C LEU A 258 27.49 -11.62 14.09
N ASP A 259 26.86 -11.60 15.27
CA ASP A 259 27.44 -12.07 16.53
C ASP A 259 27.87 -13.55 16.42
N ASP A 260 27.11 -14.39 15.71
CA ASP A 260 27.51 -15.78 15.42
C ASP A 260 28.80 -15.83 14.56
N VAL A 261 28.87 -15.02 13.50
CA VAL A 261 30.05 -14.91 12.62
C VAL A 261 31.28 -14.44 13.40
N LEU A 262 31.16 -13.37 14.20
CA LEU A 262 32.24 -12.84 15.01
C LEU A 262 32.77 -13.88 16.00
N MET A 263 31.85 -14.65 16.61
CA MET A 263 32.22 -15.73 17.53
C MET A 263 33.03 -16.84 16.85
N ILE A 264 32.68 -17.23 15.62
CA ILE A 264 33.43 -18.24 14.85
C ILE A 264 34.80 -17.69 14.44
N ALA A 265 34.84 -16.43 14.00
CA ALA A 265 36.03 -15.74 13.53
C ALA A 265 37.01 -15.36 14.66
N GLY A 266 36.62 -15.48 15.93
CA GLY A 266 37.45 -15.00 17.04
C GLY A 266 37.58 -13.48 17.06
N TRP A 267 36.54 -12.77 16.60
CA TRP A 267 36.49 -11.31 16.56
C TRP A 267 35.51 -10.76 17.59
N ASP A 268 35.71 -9.52 18.01
CA ASP A 268 34.80 -8.81 18.91
C ASP A 268 34.76 -7.32 18.57
N TRP A 269 33.77 -6.65 19.13
CA TRP A 269 33.72 -5.19 19.15
C TRP A 269 34.76 -4.66 20.15
N PRO A 270 35.38 -3.50 19.89
CA PRO A 270 36.20 -2.84 20.89
C PRO A 270 35.39 -2.57 22.17
N PRO A 271 36.03 -2.48 23.36
CA PRO A 271 35.34 -2.38 24.66
C PRO A 271 34.38 -1.18 24.81
N ALA A 272 34.49 -0.17 23.94
CA ALA A 272 33.58 0.96 23.94
C ALA A 272 32.23 0.58 23.29
N ILE A 273 31.17 0.63 24.10
CA ILE A 273 29.77 0.33 23.73
C ILE A 273 29.31 1.11 22.48
N SER A 274 29.92 2.27 22.20
CA SER A 274 29.61 3.11 21.05
C SER A 274 29.87 2.46 19.68
N HIS A 275 30.81 1.52 19.55
CA HIS A 275 31.15 0.96 18.23
C HIS A 275 30.02 0.09 17.65
N ARG A 276 29.48 -0.83 18.46
CA ARG A 276 28.33 -1.66 18.06
C ARG A 276 27.12 -0.80 17.74
N ALA A 277 26.79 0.14 18.62
CA ALA A 277 25.66 1.05 18.40
C ALA A 277 25.83 1.89 17.12
N ALA A 278 27.04 2.39 16.85
CA ALA A 278 27.33 3.15 15.63
C ALA A 278 27.21 2.28 14.37
N PHE A 279 27.63 1.01 14.42
CA PHE A 279 27.43 0.08 13.31
C PHE A 279 25.94 -0.23 13.09
N GLU A 280 25.17 -0.46 14.16
CA GLU A 280 23.73 -0.69 14.05
C GLU A 280 22.99 0.48 13.37
N GLN A 281 23.45 1.73 13.55
CA GLN A 281 22.90 2.88 12.83
C GLN A 281 23.15 2.83 11.31
N LYS A 282 24.26 2.24 10.86
CA LYS A 282 24.57 2.08 9.42
C LYS A 282 23.66 1.06 8.73
N LEU A 283 22.98 0.19 9.49
CA LEU A 283 22.02 -0.76 8.93
C LEU A 283 20.69 -0.11 8.55
N VAL A 284 20.36 1.06 9.14
CA VAL A 284 19.08 1.73 8.90
C VAL A 284 18.89 2.15 7.43
N PRO A 285 19.88 2.82 6.78
CA PRO A 285 19.82 3.09 5.34
C PRO A 285 19.65 1.83 4.47
N ILE A 286 20.37 0.75 4.78
CA ILE A 286 20.28 -0.53 4.06
C ILE A 286 18.86 -1.08 4.12
N PHE A 287 18.26 -1.17 5.31
CA PHE A 287 16.92 -1.75 5.45
C PHE A 287 15.84 -0.87 4.81
N LYS A 288 16.01 0.44 4.83
CA LYS A 288 15.14 1.36 4.08
C LYS A 288 15.28 1.16 2.57
N ALA A 289 16.50 0.96 2.06
CA ALA A 289 16.74 0.66 0.65
C ALA A 289 16.12 -0.69 0.24
N VAL A 290 16.22 -1.72 1.08
CA VAL A 290 15.55 -3.01 0.89
C VAL A 290 14.04 -2.87 0.83
N GLU A 291 13.42 -2.11 1.74
CA GLU A 291 11.98 -1.86 1.74
C GLU A 291 11.52 -1.16 0.44
N ASN A 292 12.24 -0.11 0.04
CA ASN A 292 11.97 0.60 -1.21
C ASN A 292 12.12 -0.29 -2.44
N LEU A 293 13.15 -1.14 -2.47
CA LEU A 293 13.41 -2.06 -3.57
C LEU A 293 12.34 -3.17 -3.62
N ARG A 294 11.89 -3.66 -2.46
CA ARG A 294 10.78 -4.63 -2.36
C ARG A 294 9.49 -4.07 -2.96
N ILE A 295 9.18 -2.80 -2.71
CA ILE A 295 8.03 -2.12 -3.32
C ILE A 295 8.25 -1.94 -4.82
N ALA A 296 9.44 -1.50 -5.25
CA ALA A 296 9.75 -1.27 -6.66
C ALA A 296 9.64 -2.56 -7.48
N LEU A 297 10.34 -3.61 -7.06
CA LEU A 297 10.29 -4.92 -7.69
C LEU A 297 8.89 -5.51 -7.59
N GLY A 298 8.27 -5.44 -6.42
CA GLY A 298 7.05 -6.16 -6.07
C GLY A 298 5.74 -5.56 -6.54
N GLU A 299 5.64 -4.23 -6.61
CA GLU A 299 4.38 -3.54 -6.82
C GLU A 299 4.39 -2.60 -8.03
N LYS A 300 5.55 -2.07 -8.42
CA LYS A 300 5.64 -0.96 -9.38
C LYS A 300 5.90 -1.38 -10.81
N ILE A 301 6.40 -2.60 -11.00
CA ILE A 301 6.56 -3.26 -12.30
C ILE A 301 5.63 -4.48 -12.37
N THR A 302 4.68 -4.41 -13.30
CA THR A 302 3.67 -5.45 -13.56
C THR A 302 3.81 -6.04 -14.96
N SER A 303 4.54 -5.39 -15.87
CA SER A 303 4.75 -5.88 -17.24
C SER A 303 5.74 -7.05 -17.34
N ALA A 304 6.61 -7.20 -16.35
CA ALA A 304 7.66 -8.21 -16.30
C ALA A 304 7.94 -8.66 -14.87
N ASP A 305 8.45 -9.88 -14.74
CA ASP A 305 8.97 -10.39 -13.49
C ASP A 305 10.48 -10.20 -13.43
N ILE A 306 10.88 -9.31 -12.52
CA ILE A 306 12.27 -8.98 -12.23
C ILE A 306 12.55 -9.40 -10.81
N GLU A 307 13.65 -10.12 -10.62
CA GLU A 307 14.06 -10.64 -9.33
C GLU A 307 15.52 -10.28 -9.08
N VAL A 308 15.85 -10.08 -7.79
CA VAL A 308 17.24 -10.07 -7.39
C VAL A 308 17.81 -11.48 -7.54
N PHE A 309 19.09 -11.56 -7.84
CA PHE A 309 19.75 -12.86 -7.89
C PHE A 309 21.21 -12.75 -7.48
N VAL A 310 21.69 -13.85 -6.91
CA VAL A 310 23.03 -14.02 -6.37
C VAL A 310 23.63 -15.31 -6.90
N ALA A 311 24.96 -15.37 -6.95
CA ALA A 311 25.66 -16.61 -7.23
C ALA A 311 25.64 -17.50 -5.99
N ARG A 312 25.44 -18.81 -6.21
CA ARG A 312 25.52 -19.79 -5.13
C ARG A 312 26.97 -19.94 -4.69
N THR A 313 27.23 -19.84 -3.40
CA THR A 313 28.54 -20.17 -2.81
C THR A 313 28.95 -21.60 -3.17
N GLY A 314 30.22 -21.79 -3.56
CA GLY A 314 30.79 -23.05 -4.04
C GLY A 314 30.47 -23.37 -5.50
N SER A 315 29.70 -22.52 -6.21
CA SER A 315 29.41 -22.74 -7.63
C SER A 315 30.54 -22.25 -8.54
N GLN A 316 30.58 -22.74 -9.76
CA GLN A 316 31.54 -22.26 -10.76
C GLN A 316 31.21 -20.83 -11.18
N PHE A 317 32.26 -20.03 -11.39
CA PHE A 317 32.16 -18.72 -12.01
C PHE A 317 31.57 -18.82 -13.42
N LYS A 318 30.65 -17.91 -13.77
CA LYS A 318 29.91 -17.93 -15.05
C LYS A 318 29.91 -16.56 -15.71
N PRO A 319 29.71 -16.46 -17.04
CA PRO A 319 29.75 -15.19 -17.77
C PRO A 319 28.73 -14.12 -17.36
N TRP A 320 27.67 -14.50 -16.63
CA TRP A 320 26.68 -13.56 -16.12
C TRP A 320 27.06 -12.95 -14.76
N MET A 321 28.20 -13.35 -14.19
CA MET A 321 28.77 -12.83 -12.96
C MET A 321 29.91 -11.87 -13.28
N GLU A 322 30.18 -10.93 -12.37
CA GLU A 322 31.35 -10.05 -12.41
C GLU A 322 32.27 -10.40 -11.24
N ASP A 323 33.58 -10.57 -11.48
CA ASP A 323 34.55 -10.67 -10.39
C ASP A 323 34.69 -9.29 -9.73
N ALA A 324 34.37 -9.21 -8.44
CA ALA A 324 34.40 -7.96 -7.67
C ALA A 324 35.82 -7.36 -7.57
N TYR A 325 36.86 -8.16 -7.75
CA TYR A 325 38.26 -7.75 -7.60
C TYR A 325 39.13 -8.15 -8.80
N GLY A 326 38.51 -8.55 -9.91
CA GLY A 326 39.20 -8.90 -11.14
C GLY A 326 39.81 -7.67 -11.81
N ASP A 327 40.98 -7.83 -12.42
CA ASP A 327 41.66 -6.74 -13.11
C ASP A 327 40.94 -6.41 -14.44
N ILE A 328 40.58 -5.15 -14.66
CA ILE A 328 39.79 -4.68 -15.83
C ILE A 328 40.53 -4.93 -17.16
N GLN A 329 41.84 -5.20 -17.12
CA GLN A 329 42.70 -5.37 -18.29
C GLN A 329 42.63 -6.75 -18.96
N ASP A 330 41.99 -7.75 -18.35
CA ASP A 330 41.85 -9.07 -18.99
C ASP A 330 40.40 -9.60 -18.91
N PRO A 331 39.42 -8.92 -19.57
CA PRO A 331 38.01 -9.32 -19.55
C PRO A 331 37.72 -10.66 -20.25
N GLY A 332 38.76 -11.35 -20.75
CA GLY A 332 38.72 -12.71 -21.28
C GLY A 332 39.96 -13.55 -20.91
N GLY A 333 40.70 -13.14 -19.89
CA GLY A 333 42.01 -13.70 -19.55
C GLY A 333 41.94 -15.08 -18.93
N LYS A 334 41.90 -16.15 -19.74
CA LYS A 334 42.36 -17.52 -19.45
C LYS A 334 42.08 -18.16 -18.07
N TRP A 335 41.19 -17.62 -17.23
CA TRP A 335 40.72 -18.24 -15.99
C TRP A 335 39.54 -19.13 -16.35
N GLY A 336 39.91 -20.22 -17.05
CA GLY A 336 38.96 -21.15 -17.63
C GLY A 336 38.17 -21.89 -16.56
N SER A 337 36.84 -21.75 -16.60
CA SER A 337 35.82 -22.76 -16.24
C SER A 337 35.95 -23.55 -14.92
N LYS A 338 36.85 -23.15 -14.02
CA LYS A 338 37.18 -23.87 -12.78
C LYS A 338 37.22 -22.99 -11.55
N GLU A 339 37.12 -21.67 -11.70
CA GLU A 339 37.09 -20.79 -10.55
C GLU A 339 35.80 -20.96 -9.77
N VAL A 340 35.95 -21.02 -8.46
CA VAL A 340 34.88 -21.27 -7.51
C VAL A 340 34.49 -19.95 -6.86
N VAL A 341 33.19 -19.66 -6.89
CA VAL A 341 32.59 -18.52 -6.21
C VAL A 341 32.57 -18.80 -4.71
N VAL A 342 33.19 -17.92 -3.94
CA VAL A 342 33.16 -17.97 -2.47
C VAL A 342 31.90 -17.30 -1.92
N GLY A 343 31.42 -16.25 -2.58
CA GLY A 343 30.17 -15.58 -2.21
C GLY A 343 29.83 -14.42 -3.14
N THR A 344 28.63 -13.87 -2.95
CA THR A 344 28.16 -12.70 -3.69
C THR A 344 28.31 -11.45 -2.82
N THR A 345 29.10 -10.47 -3.26
CA THR A 345 29.35 -9.21 -2.54
C THR A 345 28.45 -8.07 -3.01
N SER A 346 27.84 -8.21 -4.20
CA SER A 346 26.82 -7.28 -4.69
C SER A 346 25.75 -8.03 -5.48
N MET A 347 24.48 -7.76 -5.20
CA MET A 347 23.36 -8.46 -5.84
C MET A 347 23.13 -7.98 -7.27
N GLY A 348 22.69 -8.89 -8.13
CA GLY A 348 22.30 -8.62 -9.51
C GLY A 348 20.79 -8.55 -9.68
N LEU A 349 20.35 -8.25 -10.90
CA LEU A 349 18.95 -8.31 -11.34
C LEU A 349 18.79 -9.21 -12.56
N LYS A 350 17.78 -10.07 -12.53
CA LYS A 350 17.41 -10.91 -13.68
C LYS A 350 15.94 -10.70 -14.01
N LYS A 351 15.62 -10.79 -15.29
CA LYS A 351 14.26 -10.90 -15.77
C LYS A 351 13.93 -12.37 -16.01
N ILE A 352 12.76 -12.79 -15.55
CA ILE A 352 12.25 -14.14 -15.78
C ILE A 352 11.42 -14.13 -17.04
N LEU A 353 11.78 -14.99 -17.98
CA LEU A 353 11.10 -15.18 -19.25
C LEU A 353 10.46 -16.58 -19.26
N THR A 354 9.13 -16.62 -19.16
CA THR A 354 8.35 -17.85 -19.31
C THR A 354 8.14 -18.12 -20.80
N SER A 355 8.86 -19.10 -21.36
CA SER A 355 8.62 -19.57 -22.73
C SER A 355 7.47 -20.57 -22.72
N ARG A 356 6.37 -20.30 -23.45
CA ARG A 356 5.27 -21.24 -23.62
C ARG A 356 5.64 -22.28 -24.69
N GLY A 357 5.92 -23.52 -24.30
CA GLY A 357 6.29 -24.62 -25.19
C GLY A 357 6.21 -26.00 -24.51
N TYR A 358 6.57 -27.09 -25.22
CA TYR A 358 6.47 -28.48 -24.73
C TYR A 358 7.30 -28.79 -23.47
N HIS A 359 8.24 -27.91 -23.13
CA HIS A 359 8.96 -27.89 -21.87
C HIS A 359 8.86 -26.47 -21.30
N ASP A 360 8.06 -26.29 -20.25
CA ASP A 360 7.99 -25.04 -19.47
C ASP A 360 9.38 -24.76 -18.84
N LEU A 361 10.26 -24.13 -19.62
CA LEU A 361 11.59 -23.72 -19.18
C LEU A 361 11.57 -22.21 -18.94
N GLU A 362 11.75 -21.83 -17.68
CA GLU A 362 12.06 -20.44 -17.31
C GLU A 362 13.45 -20.12 -17.85
N THR A 363 13.52 -19.14 -18.75
CA THR A 363 14.78 -18.58 -19.22
C THR A 363 15.11 -17.32 -18.43
N LEU A 364 16.37 -17.17 -18.07
CA LEU A 364 16.85 -16.06 -17.24
C LEU A 364 17.63 -15.08 -18.11
N GLU A 365 17.17 -13.83 -18.14
CA GLU A 365 17.86 -12.74 -18.83
C GLU A 365 18.52 -11.83 -17.79
N PRO A 366 19.87 -11.80 -17.70
CA PRO A 366 20.56 -10.94 -16.75
C PRO A 366 20.41 -9.47 -17.16
N VAL A 367 19.95 -8.64 -16.23
CA VAL A 367 19.78 -7.18 -16.36
C VAL A 367 20.96 -6.45 -15.72
N LEU A 368 21.41 -6.95 -14.56
CA LEU A 368 22.58 -6.47 -13.83
C LEU A 368 23.34 -7.67 -13.29
N ALA A 369 24.63 -7.79 -13.62
CA ALA A 369 25.45 -8.89 -13.13
C ALA A 369 25.69 -8.77 -11.61
N PRO A 370 25.55 -9.85 -10.83
CA PRO A 370 26.01 -9.87 -9.45
C PRO A 370 27.54 -9.86 -9.42
N LYS A 371 28.10 -9.14 -8.44
CA LYS A 371 29.54 -9.17 -8.17
C LYS A 371 29.86 -10.28 -7.18
N VAL A 372 30.85 -11.09 -7.51
CA VAL A 372 31.23 -12.26 -6.72
C VAL A 372 32.70 -12.17 -6.32
N ILE A 373 33.02 -12.79 -5.20
CA ILE A 373 34.40 -13.01 -4.77
C ILE A 373 34.81 -14.45 -5.12
N LEU A 374 36.01 -14.62 -5.64
CA LEU A 374 36.54 -15.91 -6.08
C LEU A 374 37.54 -16.47 -5.05
N GLU A 375 37.66 -17.80 -5.03
CA GLU A 375 38.60 -18.49 -4.13
C GLU A 375 40.06 -18.10 -4.40
N THR A 376 40.40 -17.87 -5.67
CA THR A 376 41.71 -17.38 -6.12
C THR A 376 42.04 -16.02 -5.51
N THR A 377 41.10 -15.06 -5.57
CA THR A 377 41.24 -13.73 -4.98
C THR A 377 41.53 -13.79 -3.48
N ILE A 378 40.78 -14.62 -2.74
CA ILE A 378 40.99 -14.77 -1.29
C ILE A 378 42.37 -15.36 -1.00
N ARG A 379 42.76 -16.40 -1.74
CA ARG A 379 44.06 -17.06 -1.56
C ARG A 379 45.21 -16.11 -1.86
N GLU A 380 45.09 -15.24 -2.85
CA GLU A 380 46.10 -14.23 -3.18
C GLU A 380 46.17 -13.13 -2.11
N ALA A 381 45.03 -12.66 -1.63
CA ALA A 381 44.96 -11.63 -0.57
C ALA A 381 45.56 -12.10 0.77
N LEU A 382 45.49 -13.41 1.06
CA LEU A 382 46.02 -14.00 2.29
C LEU A 382 47.48 -14.46 2.18
N GLN A 383 48.06 -14.48 0.99
CA GLN A 383 49.48 -14.79 0.85
C GLN A 383 50.33 -13.63 1.39
N PRO A 384 51.29 -13.89 2.29
CA PRO A 384 52.21 -12.86 2.73
C PRO A 384 53.02 -12.37 1.51
N SER A 385 52.75 -11.13 1.10
CA SER A 385 53.33 -10.51 -0.09
C SER A 385 54.83 -10.83 -0.27
N ALA A 386 55.17 -11.58 -1.32
CA ALA A 386 56.55 -11.86 -1.71
C ALA A 386 57.31 -10.60 -2.22
N LEU A 387 56.66 -9.44 -2.22
CA LEU A 387 57.17 -8.19 -2.80
C LEU A 387 58.12 -7.40 -1.87
N THR A 388 58.38 -7.85 -0.64
CA THR A 388 59.42 -7.24 0.21
C THR A 388 60.84 -7.73 -0.08
N LYS A 389 61.04 -8.77 -0.92
CA LYS A 389 62.39 -9.21 -1.31
C LYS A 389 63.02 -8.42 -2.46
N GLY A 390 62.24 -7.70 -3.26
CA GLY A 390 62.74 -6.93 -4.41
C GLY A 390 63.38 -5.57 -4.05
N ARG A 391 63.09 -5.04 -2.86
CA ARG A 391 63.51 -3.67 -2.47
C ARG A 391 64.85 -3.62 -1.74
N ASN A 392 65.40 -4.76 -1.32
CA ASN A 392 66.74 -4.86 -0.72
C ASN A 392 67.86 -5.08 -1.76
N ASN A 393 67.57 -5.73 -2.90
CA ASN A 393 68.60 -5.93 -3.94
C ASN A 393 68.95 -4.62 -4.69
N SER A 394 68.03 -3.67 -4.76
CA SER A 394 68.26 -2.35 -5.39
C SER A 394 69.01 -1.38 -4.47
N ARG A 395 69.05 -1.61 -3.15
CA ARG A 395 69.94 -0.90 -2.22
C ARG A 395 71.35 -1.49 -2.20
N GLN A 396 71.50 -2.81 -2.42
CA GLN A 396 72.81 -3.46 -2.47
C GLN A 396 73.57 -3.19 -3.78
N MET A 397 72.89 -2.94 -4.91
CA MET A 397 73.56 -2.50 -6.15
C MET A 397 73.98 -1.01 -6.15
N ARG A 398 73.33 -0.13 -5.38
CA ARG A 398 73.74 1.29 -5.28
C ARG A 398 74.97 1.51 -4.39
N ALA A 399 75.18 0.67 -3.38
CA ALA A 399 76.37 0.74 -2.51
C ALA A 399 77.67 0.25 -3.19
N HIS A 400 77.59 -0.35 -4.38
CA HIS A 400 78.76 -0.84 -5.13
C HIS A 400 79.23 0.12 -6.25
N LEU A 401 78.48 1.20 -6.50
CA LEU A 401 78.79 2.18 -7.56
C LEU A 401 79.32 3.52 -7.04
N ASP A 402 79.14 3.83 -5.75
CA ASP A 402 79.65 5.07 -5.12
C ASP A 402 80.96 4.86 -4.34
N GLY A 403 81.67 3.76 -4.60
CA GLY A 403 82.95 3.42 -3.97
C GLY A 403 84.10 3.32 -4.95
N LYS A 404 84.42 4.42 -5.66
CA LYS A 404 85.73 4.65 -6.29
C LYS A 404 86.09 6.13 -6.28
#